data_AF-A0A7C7JTF2-F1
#
_entry.id   AF-A0A7C7JTF2-F1
#
_cell.length_a   1.000
_cell.length_b   1.000
_cell.length_c   1.000
_cell.angle_alpha   90.00
_cell.angle_beta   90.00
_cell.angle_gamma   90.00
#
_symmetry.space_group_name_H-M   'P 1'
#
loop_
_entity.id
_entity.type
_entity.pdbx_description
1 polymer ?
#
loop_
_entity_poly.entity_id
_entity_poly.type
_entity_poly.pdbx_seq_one_letter_code
_entity_poly.pdbx_strand_id
1 'polypeptide(L)'
;MTAYRDQYASLFNEGQNVVLIGISNDSQGELGSWLKDMDFPFLFGSDASNDGGTYAAFGGGLRSNNMVDSRAVIVVGPDGRIGDRVFISPGNGIHSPRHQVRFFGDQRLARDDQRRVIVGYAPILHEQ
;
A
#
# COMPACT_ATOMS: atom_id res chain seq x y z
N MET A 1 -3.06 -2.42 -7.10
CA MET A 1 -1.83 -3.07 -6.59
C MET A 1 -0.96 -3.68 -7.69
N THR A 2 -1.50 -3.99 -8.88
CA THR A 2 -0.76 -4.59 -10.02
C THR A 2 0.51 -3.84 -10.42
N ALA A 3 0.50 -2.50 -10.42
CA ALA A 3 1.69 -1.73 -10.75
C ALA A 3 2.86 -1.91 -9.77
N TYR A 4 2.58 -2.24 -8.50
CA TYR A 4 3.61 -2.59 -7.52
C TYR A 4 4.16 -3.99 -7.76
N ARG A 5 3.31 -4.94 -8.18
CA ARG A 5 3.73 -6.29 -8.62
C ARG A 5 4.69 -6.19 -9.80
N ASP A 6 4.26 -5.49 -10.85
CA ASP A 6 5.00 -5.42 -12.12
C ASP A 6 6.36 -4.70 -11.98
N GLN A 7 6.53 -3.90 -10.94
CA GLN A 7 7.76 -3.16 -10.65
C GLN A 7 8.41 -3.58 -9.32
N TYR A 8 8.01 -4.74 -8.78
CA TYR A 8 8.42 -5.16 -7.44
C TYR A 8 9.95 -5.26 -7.31
N ALA A 9 10.60 -5.87 -8.31
CA ALA A 9 12.05 -6.01 -8.34
C ALA A 9 12.78 -4.66 -8.33
N SER A 10 12.34 -3.70 -9.15
CA SER A 10 13.01 -2.41 -9.28
C SER A 10 12.77 -1.47 -8.10
N LEU A 11 11.60 -1.58 -7.44
CA LEU A 11 11.22 -0.67 -6.35
C LEU A 11 11.59 -1.17 -4.98
N PHE A 12 11.52 -2.48 -4.78
CA PHE A 12 11.66 -3.10 -3.47
C PHE A 12 12.82 -4.08 -3.41
N ASN A 13 13.73 -4.04 -4.38
CA ASN A 13 14.91 -4.92 -4.46
C ASN A 13 14.52 -6.39 -4.30
N GLU A 14 13.48 -6.81 -5.01
CA GLU A 14 12.93 -8.18 -4.92
C GLU A 14 12.50 -8.59 -3.49
N GLY A 15 12.15 -7.61 -2.65
CA GLY A 15 11.77 -7.84 -1.25
C GLY A 15 12.96 -7.95 -0.29
N GLN A 16 14.19 -7.74 -0.75
CA GLN A 16 15.34 -7.68 0.13
C GLN A 16 15.22 -6.44 1.03
N ASN A 17 15.22 -6.68 2.34
CA ASN A 17 15.06 -5.64 3.37
C ASN A 17 13.77 -4.82 3.28
N VAL A 18 12.77 -5.27 2.52
CA VAL A 18 11.48 -4.59 2.41
C VAL A 18 10.34 -5.60 2.48
N VAL A 19 9.32 -5.29 3.29
CA VAL A 19 8.04 -6.00 3.27
C VAL A 19 6.97 -5.06 2.75
N LEU A 20 6.32 -5.42 1.65
CA LEU A 20 5.14 -4.70 1.15
C LEU A 20 3.87 -5.40 1.66
N ILE A 21 2.92 -4.62 2.17
CA ILE A 21 1.61 -5.09 2.62
C ILE A 21 0.52 -4.23 1.97
N GLY A 22 -0.35 -4.86 1.18
CA GLY A 22 -1.58 -4.22 0.69
C GLY A 22 -2.69 -4.33 1.71
N ILE A 23 -3.25 -3.20 2.17
CA ILE A 23 -4.36 -3.19 3.12
C ILE A 23 -5.62 -2.61 2.47
N SER A 24 -6.76 -3.26 2.72
CA SER A 24 -8.08 -2.79 2.27
C SER A 24 -9.16 -3.14 3.27
N ASN A 25 -10.31 -2.49 3.13
CA ASN A 25 -11.57 -2.84 3.78
C ASN A 25 -12.24 -4.11 3.21
N ASP A 26 -11.70 -4.70 2.14
CA ASP A 26 -12.22 -5.93 1.56
C ASP A 26 -11.95 -7.13 2.48
N SER A 27 -12.75 -8.19 2.36
CA SER A 27 -12.65 -9.36 3.23
C SER A 27 -11.35 -10.15 3.00
N GLN A 28 -10.92 -10.92 4.00
CA GLN A 28 -9.75 -11.81 3.87
C GLN A 28 -9.89 -12.79 2.69
N GLY A 29 -11.12 -13.27 2.42
CA GLY A 29 -11.39 -14.18 1.30
C GLY A 29 -11.18 -13.53 -0.06
N GLU A 30 -11.70 -12.32 -0.26
CA GLU A 30 -11.53 -11.56 -1.51
C GLU A 30 -10.06 -11.20 -1.75
N LEU A 31 -9.35 -10.77 -0.70
CA LEU A 31 -7.93 -10.46 -0.78
C LEU A 31 -7.09 -11.71 -1.08
N GLY A 32 -7.41 -12.84 -0.46
CA GLY A 32 -6.72 -14.11 -0.68
C GLY A 32 -6.90 -14.63 -2.10
N SER A 33 -8.13 -14.55 -2.64
CA SER A 33 -8.42 -14.88 -4.04
C SER A 33 -7.63 -13.97 -4.99
N TRP A 34 -7.65 -12.66 -4.76
CA TRP A 34 -6.93 -11.72 -5.63
C TRP A 34 -5.40 -11.88 -5.56
N LEU A 35 -4.85 -12.14 -4.37
CA LEU A 35 -3.44 -12.47 -4.19
C LEU A 35 -3.04 -13.62 -5.13
N LYS A 36 -3.85 -14.68 -5.15
CA LYS A 36 -3.61 -15.89 -5.93
C LYS A 36 -3.82 -15.68 -7.42
N ASP A 37 -4.91 -15.05 -7.82
CA ASP A 37 -5.29 -14.88 -9.22
C ASP A 37 -4.28 -13.98 -9.98
N MET A 38 -3.66 -13.04 -9.27
CA MET A 38 -2.72 -12.08 -9.85
C MET A 38 -1.26 -12.36 -9.53
N ASP A 39 -0.95 -13.42 -8.78
CA ASP A 39 0.41 -13.83 -8.42
C ASP A 39 1.23 -12.69 -7.79
N PHE A 40 0.69 -12.10 -6.72
CA PHE A 40 1.36 -11.00 -6.02
C PHE A 40 2.53 -11.50 -5.15
N PRO A 41 3.75 -10.95 -5.26
CA PRO A 41 4.92 -11.38 -4.49
C PRO A 41 4.99 -10.77 -3.08
N PHE A 42 3.86 -10.31 -2.55
CA PHE A 42 3.77 -9.56 -1.30
C PHE A 42 2.46 -9.87 -0.56
N LEU A 43 2.32 -9.33 0.65
CA LEU A 43 1.23 -9.68 1.56
C LEU A 43 -0.01 -8.80 1.38
N PHE A 44 -1.16 -9.34 1.75
CA PHE A 44 -2.40 -8.57 1.93
C PHE A 44 -2.91 -8.68 3.37
N GLY A 45 -3.49 -7.59 3.87
CA GLY A 45 -4.16 -7.50 5.16
C GLY A 45 -5.58 -6.95 4.99
N SER A 46 -6.56 -7.59 5.63
CA SER A 46 -7.94 -7.09 5.67
C SER A 46 -8.13 -6.21 6.90
N ASP A 47 -8.66 -5.01 6.68
CA ASP A 47 -9.11 -4.06 7.71
C ASP A 47 -10.65 -4.05 7.81
N ALA A 48 -11.32 -5.07 7.26
CA ALA A 48 -12.78 -5.17 7.23
C ALA A 48 -13.38 -5.19 8.64
N SER A 49 -12.82 -5.99 9.56
CA SER A 49 -13.32 -6.09 10.94
C SER A 49 -13.10 -4.83 11.78
N ASN A 50 -12.32 -3.88 11.29
CA ASN A 50 -12.01 -2.61 11.94
C ASN A 50 -12.56 -1.41 11.14
N ASP A 51 -13.41 -1.66 10.14
CA ASP A 51 -14.08 -0.63 9.34
C ASP A 51 -13.16 0.49 8.81
N GLY A 52 -11.91 0.16 8.46
CA GLY A 52 -10.96 1.14 7.92
C GLY A 52 -10.25 1.97 8.99
N GLY A 53 -10.45 1.64 10.27
CA GLY A 53 -9.85 2.34 11.40
C GLY A 53 -8.33 2.35 11.36
N THR A 54 -7.68 1.36 10.73
CA THR A 54 -6.23 1.36 10.59
C THR A 54 -5.79 2.46 9.61
N TYR A 55 -6.51 2.66 8.51
CA TYR A 55 -6.27 3.77 7.59
C TYR A 55 -6.42 5.13 8.27
N ALA A 56 -7.49 5.28 9.06
CA ALA A 56 -7.75 6.50 9.83
C ALA A 56 -6.64 6.76 10.87
N ALA A 57 -6.12 5.72 11.54
CA ALA A 57 -5.02 5.85 12.50
C ALA A 57 -3.72 6.37 11.87
N PHE A 58 -3.49 6.11 10.58
CA PHE A 58 -2.38 6.69 9.84
C PHE A 58 -2.63 8.14 9.36
N GLY A 59 -3.84 8.66 9.54
CA GLY A 59 -4.26 10.01 9.16
C GLY A 59 -5.05 10.09 7.85
N GLY A 60 -5.50 8.95 7.32
CA GLY A 60 -6.36 8.89 6.14
C GLY A 60 -7.83 9.21 6.45
N GLY A 61 -8.59 9.64 5.44
CA GLY A 61 -10.02 9.90 5.58
C GLY A 61 -10.88 8.67 5.22
N LEU A 62 -12.00 8.51 5.90
CA LEU A 62 -13.01 7.52 5.52
C LEU A 62 -14.19 8.23 4.85
N ARG A 63 -14.74 7.59 3.82
CA ARG A 63 -16.01 7.97 3.21
C ARG A 63 -17.16 7.67 4.17
N SER A 64 -18.34 8.18 3.87
CA SER A 64 -19.56 7.94 4.67
C SER A 64 -19.96 6.46 4.78
N ASN A 65 -19.43 5.59 3.91
CA ASN A 65 -19.63 4.15 3.94
C ASN A 65 -18.42 3.39 4.53
N ASN A 66 -17.56 4.06 5.28
CA ASN A 66 -16.34 3.53 5.92
C ASN A 66 -15.26 3.00 4.96
N MET A 67 -15.42 3.20 3.64
CA MET A 67 -14.33 2.92 2.70
C MET A 67 -13.25 4.00 2.78
N VAL A 68 -11.98 3.62 2.61
CA VAL A 68 -10.88 4.57 2.45
C VAL A 68 -11.18 5.59 1.34
N ASP A 69 -10.99 6.87 1.63
CA ASP A 69 -11.31 7.96 0.69
C ASP A 69 -10.29 8.11 -0.43
N SER A 70 -9.04 7.73 -0.14
CA SER A 70 -7.88 7.90 -0.97
C SER A 70 -6.93 6.71 -0.86
N ARG A 71 -5.99 6.63 -1.81
CA ARG A 71 -4.89 5.67 -1.72
C ARG A 71 -3.81 6.26 -0.83
N ALA A 72 -3.15 5.43 -0.05
CA ALA A 72 -1.97 5.86 0.67
C ALA A 72 -0.85 4.86 0.58
N VAL A 73 0.36 5.35 0.79
CA VAL A 73 1.53 4.54 1.06
C VAL A 73 2.20 5.09 2.30
N ILE A 74 2.50 4.21 3.25
CA ILE A 74 3.15 4.54 4.51
C ILE A 74 4.43 3.74 4.59
N VAL A 75 5.54 4.40 4.90
CA VAL A 75 6.84 3.76 5.11
C VAL A 75 7.10 3.71 6.60
N VAL A 76 7.26 2.50 7.13
CA VAL A 76 7.61 2.23 8.52
C VAL A 76 9.06 1.77 8.56
N GLY A 77 9.86 2.46 9.37
CA GLY A 77 11.26 2.12 9.62
C GLY A 77 11.42 0.85 10.45
N PRO A 78 12.65 0.32 10.55
CA PRO A 78 12.94 -0.88 11.34
C PRO A 78 12.69 -0.69 12.84
N ASP A 79 12.65 0.55 13.31
CA ASP A 79 12.34 0.93 14.69
C ASP A 79 10.83 1.02 14.96
N GLY A 80 9.99 0.68 13.96
CA GLY A 80 8.54 0.73 14.04
C GLY A 80 7.94 2.13 13.90
N ARG A 81 8.76 3.15 13.62
CA ARG A 81 8.26 4.52 13.42
C ARG A 81 7.89 4.79 11.97
N ILE A 82 6.91 5.66 11.76
CA ILE A 82 6.56 6.15 10.43
C ILE A 82 7.67 7.09 9.96
N GLY A 83 8.39 6.71 8.91
CA GLY A 83 9.41 7.54 8.27
C GLY A 83 8.82 8.47 7.21
N ASP A 84 7.81 8.02 6.46
CA ASP A 84 7.12 8.84 5.46
C ASP A 84 5.67 8.36 5.24
N ARG A 85 4.80 9.24 4.74
CA ARG A 85 3.43 8.93 4.35
C ARG A 85 2.98 9.80 3.18
N VAL A 86 2.34 9.19 2.20
CA VAL A 86 1.77 9.89 1.05
C VAL A 86 0.32 9.50 0.90
N PHE A 87 -0.59 10.49 1.00
CA PHE A 87 -2.02 10.35 0.74
C PHE A 87 -2.38 10.95 -0.60
N ILE A 88 -3.17 10.22 -1.39
CA ILE A 88 -3.47 10.59 -2.77
C ILE A 88 -4.97 10.75 -2.94
N SER A 89 -5.41 11.98 -2.74
CA SER A 89 -6.78 12.39 -2.96
C SER A 89 -7.10 12.45 -4.46
N PRO A 90 -8.34 12.12 -4.88
CA PRO A 90 -8.80 12.23 -6.26
C PRO A 90 -8.73 13.64 -6.89
N GLY A 91 -8.34 14.68 -6.15
CA GLY A 91 -8.20 16.05 -6.67
C GLY A 91 -6.77 16.48 -7.02
N ASN A 92 -5.74 15.70 -6.65
CA ASN A 92 -4.37 16.20 -6.59
C ASN A 92 -3.52 15.89 -7.85
N GLY A 93 -4.12 15.37 -8.93
CA GLY A 93 -3.40 15.06 -10.19
C GLY A 93 -2.43 13.87 -10.13
N ILE A 94 -2.09 13.38 -8.93
CA ILE A 94 -1.26 12.19 -8.70
C ILE A 94 -2.14 10.94 -8.84
N HIS A 95 -2.66 10.67 -10.03
CA HIS A 95 -3.73 9.66 -10.19
C HIS A 95 -3.26 8.23 -10.40
N SER A 96 -1.99 8.02 -10.73
CA SER A 96 -1.53 6.70 -11.16
C SER A 96 -0.61 6.05 -10.14
N PRO A 97 -0.72 4.72 -9.96
CA PRO A 97 0.29 3.94 -9.25
C PRO A 97 1.71 4.21 -9.77
N ARG A 98 1.87 4.53 -11.06
CA ARG A 98 3.16 4.96 -11.66
C ARG A 98 3.75 6.22 -11.02
N HIS A 99 2.93 7.17 -10.56
CA HIS A 99 3.44 8.32 -9.83
C HIS A 99 3.81 7.97 -8.39
N GLN A 100 3.01 7.15 -7.68
CA GLN A 100 3.39 6.60 -6.36
C GLN A 100 4.76 5.93 -6.43
N VAL A 101 4.91 5.06 -7.41
CA VAL A 101 6.14 4.34 -7.72
C VAL A 101 7.32 5.29 -7.94
N ARG A 102 7.14 6.41 -8.66
CA ARG A 102 8.21 7.41 -8.83
C ARG A 102 8.54 8.14 -7.52
N PHE A 103 7.54 8.58 -6.76
CA PHE A 103 7.75 9.25 -5.46
C PHE A 103 8.59 8.37 -4.51
N PHE A 104 8.33 7.06 -4.46
CA PHE A 104 9.07 6.13 -3.60
C PHE A 104 10.34 5.57 -4.25
N GLY A 105 10.41 5.48 -5.58
CA GLY A 105 11.63 5.13 -6.31
C GLY A 105 12.73 6.17 -6.11
N ASP A 106 12.38 7.46 -6.06
CA ASP A 106 13.32 8.55 -5.76
C ASP A 106 13.79 8.54 -4.29
N GLN A 107 12.99 7.99 -3.37
CA GLN A 107 13.35 7.80 -1.96
C GLN A 107 14.40 6.69 -1.72
N ARG A 108 14.88 6.00 -2.78
CA ARG A 108 15.90 4.93 -2.71
C ARG A 108 15.67 3.96 -1.55
N LEU A 109 14.42 3.54 -1.34
CA LEU A 109 14.02 2.66 -0.23
C LEU A 109 14.77 1.32 -0.19
N ALA A 110 15.29 0.90 -1.35
CA ALA A 110 16.07 -0.31 -1.57
C ALA A 110 17.60 -0.18 -1.31
N ARG A 111 18.16 1.04 -1.18
CA ARG A 111 19.63 1.21 -1.07
C ARG A 111 20.15 1.24 0.36
N ASP A 112 19.25 1.23 1.34
CA ASP A 112 19.60 1.26 2.75
C ASP A 112 19.53 -0.17 3.30
N ASP A 113 20.54 -0.62 4.03
CA ASP A 113 20.59 -1.97 4.66
C ASP A 113 19.54 -2.15 5.78
N GLN A 114 18.68 -1.17 5.98
CA GLN A 114 17.66 -1.14 7.03
C GLN A 114 16.37 -1.79 6.52
N ARG A 115 15.83 -2.74 7.29
CA ARG A 115 14.53 -3.36 6.98
C ARG A 115 13.41 -2.33 7.09
N ARG A 116 12.57 -2.21 6.07
CA ARG A 116 11.40 -1.31 6.06
C ARG A 116 10.11 -2.08 5.78
N VAL A 117 9.01 -1.61 6.33
CA VAL A 117 7.66 -2.09 5.98
C VAL A 117 6.96 -0.99 5.21
N ILE A 118 6.43 -1.32 4.04
CA ILE A 118 5.66 -0.41 3.21
C ILE A 118 4.22 -0.89 3.23
N VAL A 119 3.32 -0.01 3.64
CA VAL A 119 1.89 -0.30 3.75
C VAL A 119 1.16 0.50 2.69
N GLY A 120 0.54 -0.19 1.73
CA GLY A 120 -0.26 0.42 0.67
C GLY A 120 -1.76 0.23 0.91
N TYR A 121 -2.52 1.32 0.99
CA TYR A 121 -3.97 1.29 1.07
C TYR A 121 -4.62 1.56 -0.29
N ALA A 122 -5.54 0.70 -0.70
CA ALA A 122 -6.40 0.91 -1.86
C ALA A 122 -7.73 0.18 -1.70
N PRO A 123 -8.87 0.74 -2.17
CA PRO A 123 -10.09 -0.04 -2.34
C PRO A 123 -9.88 -1.01 -3.52
N ILE A 124 -9.85 -2.32 -3.25
CA ILE A 124 -9.39 -3.31 -4.23
C ILE A 124 -10.50 -3.71 -5.21
N LEU A 125 -11.76 -3.71 -4.77
CA LEU A 125 -12.91 -4.09 -5.62
C LEU A 125 -13.22 -3.13 -6.79
N HIS A 126 -12.51 -2.01 -6.93
CA HIS A 126 -12.71 -1.05 -8.02
C HIS A 126 -11.50 -0.89 -8.96
N GLU A 127 -10.52 -1.80 -8.93
CA GLU A 127 -9.37 -1.79 -9.87
C GLU A 127 -9.60 -2.61 -11.16
N GLN A 128 -10.84 -2.70 -11.65
CA GLN A 128 -11.14 -3.23 -13.00
C GLN A 128 -11.12 -2.10 -14.04
#